data_AF-A0A372JTY5-F1
#
_entry.id   AF-A0A372JTY5-F1
#
_cell.length_a   1.000
_cell.length_b   1.000
_cell.length_c   1.000
_cell.angle_alpha   90.00
_cell.angle_beta   90.00
_cell.angle_gamma   90.00
#
_symmetry.space_group_name_H-M   'P 1'
#
loop_
_entity.id
_entity.type
_entity.pdbx_description
1 polymer ?
#
loop_
_entity_poly.entity_id
_entity_poly.type
_entity_poly.pdbx_seq_one_letter_code
_entity_poly.pdbx_strand_id
1 'polypeptide(L)'
;GPPECGRRRGGGSVAPAIGGVPADALLGPQVPALARRMVATFTDRFPVYSALPHEELAGDITRVVEHNLRVFVRTLRTGRLPAPGELAEMSRSAARRAEEGVPLGAVLSAYHLGWRIGLDALVARAGPADLDAVVEVERILLDVLGLVSAAVADAYVEEHQALRGQDQAARHEVLSALLDGQDPREAARRAGVRPAPAYAVLTLALGAHPDESASGVSSSVAARRKLRRVQAEIDHHGRDQALHALNAAGGTALLPVDDPDAALTGGWERLTGLVARIADRAGTAVHAGV
;
A
#
# COMPACT_ATOMS: atom_id res chain seq x y z
N GLY A 1 -19.66 -40.51 0.22
CA GLY A 1 -18.38 -40.22 0.90
C GLY A 1 -17.40 -39.72 -0.14
N PRO A 2 -16.64 -38.64 0.14
CA PRO A 2 -15.72 -38.07 -0.84
C PRO A 2 -14.46 -38.95 -0.96
N PRO A 3 -13.77 -38.94 -2.11
CA PRO A 3 -12.56 -39.74 -2.31
C PRO A 3 -11.35 -39.05 -1.69
N GLU A 4 -10.51 -39.86 -1.07
CA GLU A 4 -9.28 -39.47 -0.40
C GLU A 4 -8.29 -38.83 -1.38
N CYS A 5 -7.97 -37.55 -1.13
CA CYS A 5 -6.91 -36.84 -1.82
C CYS A 5 -5.56 -37.42 -1.35
N GLY A 6 -4.83 -38.03 -2.27
CA GLY A 6 -3.57 -38.71 -2.01
C GLY A 6 -2.54 -37.79 -1.35
N ARG A 7 -2.11 -38.18 -0.14
CA ARG A 7 -0.89 -37.66 0.50
C ARG A 7 0.29 -37.96 -0.43
N ARG A 8 0.87 -36.92 -1.04
CA ARG A 8 2.19 -37.04 -1.67
C ARG A 8 3.24 -37.27 -0.59
N ARG A 9 4.06 -38.27 -0.87
CA ARG A 9 5.06 -38.89 0.00
C ARG A 9 6.22 -37.93 0.28
N GLY A 10 6.62 -37.85 1.55
CA GLY A 10 7.95 -37.36 1.92
C GLY A 10 9.00 -38.37 1.48
N GLY A 11 9.59 -38.13 0.31
CA GLY A 11 10.93 -38.59 -0.05
C GLY A 11 11.82 -37.36 -0.12
N GLY A 12 13.07 -37.43 0.31
CA GLY A 12 14.02 -36.31 0.20
C GLY A 12 14.07 -35.82 -1.24
N SER A 13 13.41 -34.70 -1.52
CA SER A 13 13.23 -34.21 -2.87
C SER A 13 14.57 -33.67 -3.35
N VAL A 14 15.16 -34.36 -4.31
CA VAL A 14 16.33 -33.85 -5.04
C VAL A 14 15.85 -32.66 -5.87
N ALA A 15 16.60 -31.56 -5.87
CA ALA A 15 16.26 -30.39 -6.66
C ALA A 15 16.14 -30.76 -8.16
N PRO A 16 15.22 -30.14 -8.92
CA PRO A 16 15.13 -30.34 -10.36
C PRO A 16 16.48 -30.02 -11.02
N ALA A 17 16.93 -30.87 -11.94
CA ALA A 17 18.21 -30.73 -12.61
C ALA A 17 18.03 -30.13 -14.00
N ILE A 18 18.82 -29.11 -14.33
CA ILE A 18 18.83 -28.42 -15.63
C ILE A 18 20.21 -28.64 -16.26
N GLY A 19 20.27 -29.21 -17.46
CA GLY A 19 21.55 -29.54 -18.10
C GLY A 19 22.40 -30.49 -17.26
N GLY A 20 21.74 -31.39 -16.51
CA GLY A 20 22.38 -32.37 -15.62
C GLY A 20 22.89 -31.82 -14.29
N VAL A 21 22.63 -30.54 -13.95
CA VAL A 21 23.06 -29.92 -12.70
C VAL A 21 21.85 -29.50 -11.86
N PRO A 22 21.81 -29.78 -10.55
CA PRO A 22 20.74 -29.31 -9.67
C PRO A 22 20.53 -27.79 -9.76
N ALA A 23 19.28 -27.34 -9.87
CA ALA A 23 18.92 -25.94 -10.07
C ALA A 23 19.41 -25.02 -8.94
N ASP A 24 19.42 -25.49 -7.69
CA ASP A 24 19.96 -24.77 -6.54
C ASP A 24 21.48 -24.58 -6.65
N ALA A 25 22.20 -25.61 -7.12
CA ALA A 25 23.64 -25.56 -7.35
C ALA A 25 24.03 -24.68 -8.55
N LEU A 26 23.15 -24.57 -9.56
CA LEU A 26 23.33 -23.63 -10.67
C LEU A 26 23.14 -22.17 -10.24
N LEU A 27 22.09 -21.89 -9.48
CA LEU A 27 21.70 -20.52 -9.15
C LEU A 27 22.47 -19.96 -7.94
N GLY A 28 22.75 -20.79 -6.93
CA GLY A 28 23.38 -20.40 -5.67
C GLY A 28 24.67 -19.57 -5.82
N PRO A 29 25.67 -20.02 -6.60
CA PRO A 29 26.90 -19.25 -6.82
C PRO A 29 26.70 -17.92 -7.55
N GLN A 30 25.61 -17.79 -8.31
CA GLN A 30 25.33 -16.61 -9.13
C GLN A 30 24.58 -15.51 -8.37
N VAL A 31 24.06 -15.80 -7.17
CA VAL A 31 23.19 -14.89 -6.41
C VAL A 31 23.73 -13.45 -6.30
N PRO A 32 24.98 -13.19 -5.88
CA PRO A 32 25.47 -11.82 -5.75
C PRO A 32 25.55 -11.07 -7.09
N ALA A 33 25.93 -11.77 -8.16
CA ALA A 33 26.01 -11.17 -9.50
C ALA A 33 24.62 -10.90 -10.07
N LEU A 34 23.67 -11.82 -9.85
CA LEU A 34 22.27 -11.66 -10.24
C LEU A 34 21.60 -10.52 -9.50
N ALA A 35 21.83 -10.39 -8.19
CA ALA A 35 21.26 -9.31 -7.40
C ALA A 35 21.70 -7.94 -7.93
N ARG A 36 23.00 -7.73 -8.19
CA ARG A 36 23.51 -6.50 -8.80
C ARG A 36 22.88 -6.22 -10.17
N ARG A 37 22.75 -7.26 -11.01
CA ARG A 37 22.12 -7.12 -12.34
C ARG A 37 20.64 -6.76 -12.22
N MET A 38 19.90 -7.37 -11.29
CA MET A 38 18.51 -7.07 -11.03
C MET A 38 18.34 -5.62 -10.58
N VAL A 39 19.13 -5.15 -9.61
CA VAL A 39 19.08 -3.76 -9.13
C VAL A 39 19.36 -2.77 -10.26
N ALA A 40 20.41 -3.00 -11.06
CA ALA A 40 20.66 -2.17 -12.24
C ALA A 40 19.46 -2.16 -13.21
N THR A 41 18.85 -3.31 -13.45
CA THR A 41 17.67 -3.40 -14.33
C THR A 41 16.44 -2.72 -13.74
N PHE A 42 16.28 -2.72 -12.41
CA PHE A 42 15.19 -2.01 -11.73
C PHE A 42 15.35 -0.50 -11.90
N THR A 43 16.56 0.02 -11.69
CA THR A 43 16.92 1.42 -11.90
C THR A 43 16.66 1.86 -13.34
N ASP A 44 17.04 1.04 -14.33
CA ASP A 44 16.81 1.35 -15.75
C ASP A 44 15.32 1.36 -16.14
N ARG A 45 14.51 0.49 -15.51
CA ARG A 45 13.12 0.25 -15.94
C ARG A 45 12.08 1.03 -15.15
N PHE A 46 12.40 1.45 -13.93
CA PHE A 46 11.46 2.09 -13.02
C PHE A 46 12.01 3.45 -12.57
N PRO A 47 11.46 4.58 -13.05
CA PRO A 47 11.94 5.92 -12.69
C PRO A 47 12.03 6.16 -11.19
N VAL A 48 11.10 5.61 -10.39
CA VAL A 48 11.12 5.74 -8.94
C VAL A 48 12.38 5.14 -8.30
N TYR A 49 12.91 4.04 -8.83
CA TYR A 49 14.15 3.43 -8.33
C TYR A 49 15.39 4.21 -8.79
N SER A 50 15.34 4.89 -9.93
CA SER A 50 16.43 5.78 -10.38
C SER A 50 16.59 7.04 -9.54
N ALA A 51 15.51 7.47 -8.86
CA ALA A 51 15.50 8.63 -8.00
C ALA A 51 15.94 8.32 -6.56
N LEU A 52 16.14 7.04 -6.20
CA LEU A 52 16.55 6.66 -4.84
C LEU A 52 18.04 6.97 -4.58
N PRO A 53 18.42 7.26 -3.32
CA PRO A 53 19.82 7.41 -2.94
C PRO A 53 20.68 6.19 -3.30
N HIS A 54 21.94 6.42 -3.65
CA HIS A 54 22.85 5.33 -4.02
C HIS A 54 23.04 4.31 -2.88
N GLU A 55 23.06 4.78 -1.63
CA GLU A 55 23.17 3.93 -0.43
C GLU A 55 21.97 2.99 -0.25
N GLU A 56 20.77 3.43 -0.62
CA GLU A 56 19.54 2.61 -0.61
C GLU A 56 19.61 1.52 -1.68
N LEU A 57 20.07 1.85 -2.88
CA LEU A 57 20.21 0.90 -3.99
C LEU A 57 21.32 -0.12 -3.75
N ALA A 58 22.53 0.34 -3.42
CA ALA A 58 23.71 -0.50 -3.23
C ALA A 58 23.67 -1.28 -1.91
N GLY A 59 22.96 -0.79 -0.90
CA GLY A 59 22.84 -1.39 0.42
C GLY A 59 21.56 -2.19 0.58
N ASP A 60 20.46 -1.50 0.90
CA ASP A 60 19.22 -2.13 1.37
C ASP A 60 18.55 -2.98 0.29
N ILE A 61 18.33 -2.42 -0.90
CA ILE A 61 17.62 -3.11 -1.99
C ILE A 61 18.44 -4.31 -2.48
N THR A 62 19.75 -4.14 -2.67
CA THR A 62 20.63 -5.25 -3.07
C THR A 62 20.59 -6.41 -2.06
N ARG A 63 20.61 -6.10 -0.76
CA ARG A 63 20.52 -7.12 0.31
C ARG A 63 19.21 -7.88 0.27
N VAL A 64 18.09 -7.18 0.11
CA VAL A 64 16.75 -7.80 0.03
C VAL A 64 16.64 -8.70 -1.22
N VAL A 65 17.19 -8.27 -2.35
CA VAL A 65 17.21 -9.08 -3.58
C VAL A 65 18.07 -10.33 -3.39
N GLU A 66 19.25 -10.21 -2.78
CA GLU A 66 20.08 -11.37 -2.44
C GLU A 66 19.37 -12.35 -1.51
N HIS A 67 18.71 -11.83 -0.46
CA HIS A 67 17.96 -12.65 0.49
C HIS A 67 16.81 -13.39 -0.21
N ASN A 68 16.03 -12.72 -1.05
CA ASN A 68 14.95 -13.34 -1.81
C ASN A 68 15.46 -14.45 -2.75
N LEU A 69 16.57 -14.20 -3.45
CA LEU A 69 17.23 -15.23 -4.26
C LEU A 69 17.72 -16.42 -3.44
N ARG A 70 18.28 -16.20 -2.24
CA ARG A 70 18.70 -17.28 -1.33
C ARG A 70 17.50 -18.10 -0.82
N VAL A 71 16.38 -17.45 -0.52
CA VAL A 71 15.13 -18.13 -0.15
C VAL A 71 14.69 -19.06 -1.28
N PHE A 72 14.73 -18.59 -2.53
CA PHE A 72 14.41 -19.42 -3.70
C PHE A 72 15.37 -20.59 -3.90
N VAL A 73 16.68 -20.35 -3.85
CA VAL A 73 17.70 -21.41 -3.94
C VAL A 73 17.48 -22.48 -2.87
N ARG A 74 17.15 -22.07 -1.64
CA ARG A 74 16.82 -23.00 -0.55
C ARG A 74 15.52 -23.75 -0.82
N THR A 75 14.50 -23.12 -1.39
CA THR A 75 13.26 -23.81 -1.78
C THR A 75 13.51 -24.83 -2.88
N LEU A 76 14.29 -24.51 -3.91
CA LEU A 76 14.71 -25.46 -4.94
C LEU A 76 15.43 -26.69 -4.33
N ARG A 77 16.35 -26.45 -3.39
CA ARG A 77 17.12 -27.50 -2.71
C ARG A 77 16.28 -28.41 -1.83
N THR A 78 15.26 -27.87 -1.18
CA THR A 78 14.53 -28.57 -0.10
C THR A 78 13.12 -29.01 -0.49
N GLY A 79 12.58 -28.48 -1.59
CA GLY A 79 11.17 -28.63 -1.97
C GLY A 79 10.19 -27.98 -0.99
N ARG A 80 10.68 -27.18 -0.02
CA ARG A 80 9.85 -26.56 1.01
C ARG A 80 9.64 -25.08 0.71
N LEU A 81 8.37 -24.67 0.68
CA LEU A 81 7.99 -23.27 0.55
C LEU A 81 8.50 -22.44 1.74
N PRO A 82 8.76 -21.13 1.56
CA PRO A 82 9.21 -20.24 2.63
C PRO A 82 8.19 -20.16 3.76
N ALA A 83 8.69 -20.24 4.99
CA ALA A 83 7.91 -19.95 6.18
C ALA A 83 7.78 -18.42 6.35
N PRO A 84 6.76 -17.93 7.07
CA PRO A 84 6.55 -16.49 7.26
C PRO A 84 7.78 -15.73 7.77
N GLY A 85 8.58 -16.33 8.68
CA GLY A 85 9.81 -15.71 9.19
C GLY A 85 10.89 -15.45 8.13
N GLU A 86 10.90 -16.23 7.05
CA GLU A 86 11.86 -16.06 5.94
C GLU A 86 11.43 -14.95 4.99
N LEU A 87 10.14 -14.60 4.98
CA LEU A 87 9.57 -13.49 4.20
C LEU A 87 9.72 -12.14 4.92
N ALA A 88 10.06 -12.15 6.21
CA ALA A 88 10.05 -10.95 7.06
C ALA A 88 10.96 -9.82 6.55
N GLU A 89 12.09 -10.15 5.89
CA GLU A 89 12.96 -9.13 5.30
C GLU A 89 12.33 -8.43 4.09
N MET A 90 11.60 -9.18 3.24
CA MET A 90 10.84 -8.63 2.11
C MET A 90 9.69 -7.75 2.60
N SER A 91 8.97 -8.19 3.64
CA SER A 91 7.91 -7.39 4.28
C SER A 91 8.46 -6.09 4.88
N ARG A 92 9.58 -6.15 5.61
CA ARG A 92 10.23 -4.93 6.14
C ARG A 92 10.69 -3.98 5.03
N SER A 93 11.22 -4.52 3.94
CA SER A 93 11.56 -3.71 2.77
C SER A 93 10.33 -3.05 2.16
N ALA A 94 9.20 -3.75 2.06
CA ALA A 94 7.96 -3.21 1.51
C ALA A 94 7.39 -2.09 2.39
N ALA A 95 7.42 -2.24 3.72
CA ALA A 95 7.03 -1.20 4.66
C ALA A 95 7.88 0.08 4.48
N ARG A 96 9.22 -0.03 4.42
CA ARG A 96 10.09 1.12 4.12
C ARG A 96 9.73 1.81 2.80
N ARG A 97 9.42 1.05 1.74
CA ARG A 97 9.02 1.64 0.46
C ARG A 97 7.65 2.33 0.55
N ALA A 98 6.76 1.90 1.44
CA ALA A 98 5.52 2.62 1.74
C ALA A 98 5.79 3.95 2.48
N GLU A 99 6.70 3.95 3.46
CA GLU A 99 7.16 5.16 4.18
C GLU A 99 7.78 6.19 3.23
N GLU A 100 8.57 5.73 2.27
CA GLU A 100 9.20 6.58 1.23
C GLU A 100 8.24 7.02 0.12
N GLY A 101 6.98 6.55 0.14
CA GLY A 101 5.97 6.90 -0.88
C GLY A 101 6.18 6.25 -2.25
N VAL A 102 6.99 5.19 -2.35
CA VAL A 102 7.19 4.43 -3.60
C VAL A 102 5.90 3.68 -3.94
N PRO A 103 5.32 3.83 -5.15
CA PRO A 103 4.04 3.18 -5.47
C PRO A 103 4.12 1.65 -5.38
N LEU A 104 3.13 1.02 -4.72
CA LEU A 104 3.03 -0.45 -4.60
C LEU A 104 3.18 -1.18 -5.95
N GLY A 105 2.59 -0.63 -7.02
CA GLY A 105 2.71 -1.21 -8.36
C GLY A 105 4.16 -1.29 -8.86
N ALA A 106 5.00 -0.29 -8.53
CA ALA A 106 6.42 -0.31 -8.85
C ALA A 106 7.18 -1.34 -8.01
N VAL A 107 6.85 -1.45 -6.71
CA VAL A 107 7.44 -2.45 -5.81
C VAL A 107 7.16 -3.87 -6.32
N LEU A 108 5.90 -4.21 -6.59
CA LEU A 108 5.53 -5.53 -7.10
C LEU A 108 6.17 -5.80 -8.48
N SER A 109 6.19 -4.80 -9.36
CA SER A 109 6.83 -4.94 -10.68
C SER A 109 8.32 -5.26 -10.57
N ALA A 110 9.04 -4.69 -9.60
CA ALA A 110 10.44 -5.03 -9.33
C ALA A 110 10.60 -6.49 -8.88
N TYR A 111 9.74 -6.99 -7.99
CA TYR A 111 9.74 -8.41 -7.61
C TYR A 111 9.53 -9.31 -8.83
N HIS A 112 8.46 -9.09 -9.61
CA HIS A 112 8.16 -9.88 -10.80
C HIS A 112 9.31 -9.86 -11.83
N LEU A 113 9.93 -8.69 -12.03
CA LEU A 113 11.08 -8.56 -12.93
C LEU A 113 12.30 -9.32 -12.41
N GLY A 114 12.57 -9.25 -11.11
CA GLY A 114 13.64 -10.03 -10.47
C GLY A 114 13.43 -11.52 -10.66
N TRP A 115 12.22 -12.02 -10.44
CA TRP A 115 11.88 -13.43 -10.66
C TRP A 115 12.12 -13.87 -12.10
N ARG A 116 11.71 -13.07 -13.09
CA ARG A 116 11.97 -13.36 -14.50
C ARG A 116 13.47 -13.43 -14.79
N ILE A 117 14.26 -12.46 -14.31
CA ILE A 117 15.73 -12.46 -14.49
C ILE A 117 16.38 -13.69 -13.84
N GLY A 118 15.85 -14.15 -12.71
CA GLY A 118 16.32 -15.36 -12.02
C GLY A 118 15.98 -16.63 -12.80
N LEU A 119 14.76 -16.74 -13.33
CA LEU A 119 14.34 -17.85 -14.18
C LEU A 119 15.17 -17.91 -15.46
N ASP A 120 15.34 -16.78 -16.15
CA ASP A 120 16.16 -16.68 -17.37
C ASP A 120 17.58 -17.19 -17.13
N ALA A 121 18.18 -16.85 -15.98
CA ALA A 121 19.52 -17.32 -15.62
C ALA A 121 19.59 -18.84 -15.40
N LEU A 122 18.52 -19.44 -14.87
CA LEU A 122 18.43 -20.85 -14.56
C LEU A 122 18.18 -21.68 -15.84
N VAL A 123 17.29 -21.22 -16.72
CA VAL A 123 16.93 -21.94 -17.95
C VAL A 123 17.88 -21.67 -19.13
N ALA A 124 18.83 -20.74 -19.01
CA ALA A 124 19.81 -20.43 -20.04
C ALA A 124 20.65 -21.64 -20.52
N ARG A 125 20.74 -22.70 -19.69
CA ARG A 125 21.48 -23.94 -19.99
C ARG A 125 20.57 -25.12 -20.32
N ALA A 126 19.25 -24.92 -20.33
CA ALA A 126 18.28 -25.97 -20.57
C ALA A 126 18.32 -26.42 -22.05
N GLY A 127 18.36 -27.72 -22.28
CA GLY A 127 18.09 -28.35 -23.57
C GLY A 127 16.68 -28.95 -23.62
N PRO A 128 16.26 -29.51 -24.78
CA PRO A 128 14.93 -30.11 -24.94
C PRO A 128 14.62 -31.23 -23.93
N ALA A 129 15.64 -31.93 -23.43
CA ALA A 129 15.49 -32.99 -22.43
C ALA A 129 15.18 -32.46 -21.01
N ASP A 130 15.40 -31.17 -20.76
CA ASP A 130 15.19 -30.55 -19.44
C ASP A 130 13.76 -30.01 -19.26
N LEU A 131 12.86 -30.19 -20.24
CA LEU A 131 11.53 -29.56 -20.24
C LEU A 131 10.74 -29.84 -18.95
N ASP A 132 10.71 -31.10 -18.49
CA ASP A 132 9.99 -31.46 -17.26
C ASP A 132 10.59 -30.77 -16.03
N ALA A 133 11.91 -30.65 -15.97
CA ALA A 133 12.61 -29.95 -14.88
C ALA A 133 12.36 -28.44 -14.93
N VAL A 134 12.30 -27.85 -16.13
CA VAL A 134 11.93 -26.43 -16.31
C VAL A 134 10.51 -26.18 -15.81
N VAL A 135 9.55 -27.04 -16.18
CA VAL A 135 8.15 -26.94 -15.71
C VAL A 135 8.07 -27.09 -14.19
N GLU A 136 8.86 -27.98 -13.59
CA GLU A 136 8.92 -28.12 -12.14
C GLU A 136 9.47 -26.87 -11.45
N VAL A 137 10.57 -26.31 -11.97
CA VAL A 137 11.14 -25.05 -11.46
C VAL A 137 10.15 -23.89 -11.59
N GLU A 138 9.45 -23.79 -12.72
CA GLU A 138 8.45 -22.73 -12.94
C GLU A 138 7.29 -22.83 -11.94
N ARG A 139 6.80 -24.03 -11.65
CA ARG A 139 5.77 -24.22 -10.61
C ARG A 139 6.25 -23.77 -9.24
N ILE A 140 7.45 -24.19 -8.84
CA ILE A 140 8.06 -23.76 -7.58
C ILE A 140 8.21 -22.24 -7.54
N LEU A 141 8.65 -21.63 -8.65
CA LEU A 141 8.80 -20.18 -8.75
C LEU A 141 7.44 -19.48 -8.58
N LEU A 142 6.39 -19.93 -9.27
CA LEU A 142 5.05 -19.36 -9.16
C LEU A 142 4.50 -19.45 -7.73
N ASP A 143 4.70 -20.58 -7.05
CA ASP A 143 4.28 -20.75 -5.65
C ASP A 143 5.03 -19.78 -4.71
N VAL A 144 6.35 -19.66 -4.87
CA VAL A 144 7.16 -18.73 -4.06
C VAL A 144 6.82 -17.28 -4.38
N LEU A 145 6.66 -16.91 -5.65
CA LEU A 145 6.27 -15.58 -6.08
C LEU A 145 4.92 -15.19 -5.51
N GLY A 146 3.94 -16.11 -5.47
CA GLY A 146 2.63 -15.86 -4.86
C GLY A 146 2.75 -15.52 -3.37
N LEU A 147 3.52 -16.30 -2.61
CA LEU A 147 3.75 -16.06 -1.19
C LEU A 147 4.47 -14.73 -0.92
N VAL A 148 5.55 -14.46 -1.67
CA VAL A 148 6.33 -13.22 -1.51
C VAL A 148 5.49 -12.00 -1.90
N SER A 149 4.74 -12.07 -3.00
CA SER A 149 3.92 -10.94 -3.46
C SER A 149 2.81 -10.60 -2.47
N ALA A 150 2.15 -11.62 -1.90
CA ALA A 150 1.15 -11.41 -0.85
C ALA A 150 1.78 -10.75 0.39
N ALA A 151 2.86 -11.32 0.93
CA ALA A 151 3.52 -10.79 2.13
C ALA A 151 4.09 -9.37 1.94
N VAL A 152 4.53 -9.03 0.72
CA VAL A 152 4.99 -7.68 0.35
C VAL A 152 3.82 -6.72 0.23
N ALA A 153 2.72 -7.11 -0.43
CA ALA A 153 1.55 -6.27 -0.58
C ALA A 153 0.88 -5.98 0.76
N ASP A 154 0.72 -6.99 1.61
CA ASP A 154 0.11 -6.86 2.94
C ASP A 154 0.93 -5.90 3.81
N ALA A 155 2.24 -6.12 3.92
CA ALA A 155 3.12 -5.26 4.71
C ALA A 155 3.16 -3.81 4.19
N TYR A 156 3.15 -3.61 2.87
CA TYR A 156 3.06 -2.27 2.29
C TYR A 156 1.74 -1.59 2.65
N VAL A 157 0.62 -2.31 2.51
CA VAL A 157 -0.72 -1.76 2.76
C VAL A 157 -0.92 -1.46 4.24
N GLU A 158 -0.45 -2.33 5.14
CA GLU A 158 -0.46 -2.11 6.58
C GLU A 158 0.30 -0.84 6.95
N GLU A 159 1.54 -0.68 6.48
CA GLU A 159 2.36 0.50 6.76
C GLU A 159 1.72 1.77 6.16
N HIS A 160 1.25 1.71 4.92
CA HIS A 160 0.58 2.85 4.29
C HIS A 160 -0.71 3.26 5.04
N GLN A 161 -1.45 2.30 5.60
CA GLN A 161 -2.61 2.57 6.45
C GLN A 161 -2.20 3.16 7.80
N ALA A 162 -1.11 2.66 8.41
CA ALA A 162 -0.58 3.19 9.65
C ALA A 162 -0.17 4.66 9.52
N LEU A 163 0.57 5.01 8.47
CA LEU A 163 0.98 6.38 8.15
C LEU A 163 -0.23 7.31 7.94
N ARG A 164 -1.25 6.83 7.22
CA ARG A 164 -2.51 7.59 7.04
C ARG A 164 -3.31 7.74 8.33
N GLY A 165 -3.32 6.71 9.17
CA GLY A 165 -3.95 6.76 10.49
C GLY A 165 -3.26 7.79 11.39
N GLN A 166 -1.93 7.85 11.37
CA GLN A 166 -1.14 8.84 12.11
C GLN A 166 -1.40 10.26 11.62
N ASP A 167 -1.42 10.51 10.30
CA ASP A 167 -1.76 11.82 9.73
C ASP A 167 -3.17 12.27 10.15
N GLN A 168 -4.16 11.37 10.04
CA GLN A 168 -5.53 11.67 10.45
C GLN A 168 -5.65 11.92 11.97
N ALA A 169 -4.94 11.15 12.80
CA ALA A 169 -4.92 11.34 14.25
C ALA A 169 -4.28 12.69 14.63
N ALA A 170 -3.14 13.05 14.02
CA ALA A 170 -2.48 14.32 14.25
C ALA A 170 -3.38 15.50 13.84
N ARG A 171 -4.05 15.43 12.68
CA ARG A 171 -5.04 16.44 12.26
C ARG A 171 -6.23 16.52 13.22
N HIS A 172 -6.68 15.40 13.76
CA HIS A 172 -7.75 15.37 14.75
C HIS A 172 -7.33 16.04 16.07
N GLU A 173 -6.08 15.88 16.51
CA GLU A 173 -5.57 16.62 17.68
C GLU A 173 -5.57 18.13 17.47
N VAL A 174 -5.23 18.61 16.26
CA VAL A 174 -5.34 20.04 15.91
C VAL A 174 -6.78 20.52 16.00
N LEU A 175 -7.70 19.74 15.42
CA LEU A 175 -9.13 20.02 15.46
C LEU A 175 -9.64 20.13 16.89
N SER A 176 -9.34 19.14 17.75
CA SER A 176 -9.79 19.14 19.14
C SER A 176 -9.20 20.31 19.92
N ALA A 177 -7.91 20.60 19.75
CA ALA A 177 -7.27 21.77 20.40
C ALA A 177 -7.98 23.09 20.01
N LEU A 178 -8.29 23.28 18.73
CA LEU A 178 -9.01 24.46 18.26
C LEU A 178 -10.44 24.54 18.83
N LEU A 179 -11.17 23.44 18.84
CA LEU A 179 -12.54 23.38 19.36
C LEU A 179 -12.59 23.59 20.88
N ASP A 180 -11.59 23.11 21.61
CA ASP A 180 -11.46 23.27 23.06
C ASP A 180 -10.84 24.64 23.46
N GLY A 181 -10.54 25.50 22.49
CA GLY A 181 -9.92 26.81 22.71
C GLY A 181 -8.48 26.74 23.24
N GLN A 182 -7.79 25.62 23.03
CA GLN A 182 -6.40 25.39 23.42
C GLN A 182 -5.42 25.84 22.33
N ASP A 183 -4.15 26.04 22.67
CA ASP A 183 -3.11 26.39 21.68
C ASP A 183 -2.84 25.19 20.74
N PRO A 184 -3.14 25.29 19.42
CA PRO A 184 -2.98 24.18 18.50
C PRO A 184 -1.55 24.03 17.98
N ARG A 185 -0.61 24.94 18.31
CA ARG A 185 0.69 25.05 17.63
C ARG A 185 1.51 23.77 17.64
N GLU A 186 1.53 23.04 18.74
CA GLU A 186 2.30 21.79 18.84
C GLU A 186 1.68 20.66 18.04
N ALA A 187 0.37 20.46 18.15
CA ALA A 187 -0.37 19.50 17.33
C ALA A 187 -0.24 19.85 15.84
N ALA A 188 -0.32 21.13 15.48
CA ALA A 188 -0.24 21.60 14.10
C ALA A 188 1.14 21.35 13.48
N ARG A 189 2.22 21.58 14.26
CA ARG A 189 3.58 21.22 13.84
C ARG A 189 3.72 19.72 13.57
N ARG A 190 3.17 18.86 14.43
CA ARG A 190 3.19 17.40 14.24
C ARG A 190 2.37 16.96 13.02
N ALA A 191 1.21 17.57 12.81
CA ALA A 191 0.32 17.27 11.70
C ALA A 191 0.76 17.88 10.34
N GLY A 192 1.81 18.71 10.32
CA GLY A 192 2.20 19.45 9.11
C GLY A 192 1.16 20.46 8.63
N VAL A 193 0.18 20.80 9.48
CA VAL A 193 -0.89 21.76 9.17
C VAL A 193 -0.43 23.16 9.55
N ARG A 194 -0.77 24.15 8.73
CA ARG A 194 -0.64 25.57 9.08
C ARG A 194 -2.02 26.06 9.53
N PRO A 195 -2.23 26.33 10.83
CA PRO A 195 -3.52 26.83 11.28
C PRO A 195 -3.86 28.17 10.62
N ALA A 196 -5.08 28.28 10.10
CA ALA A 196 -5.60 29.52 9.56
C ALA A 196 -5.85 30.54 10.69
N PRO A 197 -5.88 31.85 10.39
CA PRO A 197 -6.16 32.88 11.39
C PRO A 197 -7.58 32.76 11.97
N ALA A 198 -8.53 32.22 11.20
CA ALA A 198 -9.86 31.87 11.66
C ALA A 198 -10.42 30.65 10.93
N TYR A 199 -11.46 30.06 11.53
CA TYR A 199 -12.19 28.93 10.97
C TYR A 199 -13.70 29.16 11.05
N ALA A 200 -14.42 28.81 9.98
CA ALA A 200 -15.85 28.59 10.04
C ALA A 200 -16.11 27.17 10.55
N VAL A 201 -16.87 27.04 11.64
CA VAL A 201 -17.25 25.74 12.19
C VAL A 201 -18.52 25.27 11.51
N LEU A 202 -18.51 24.06 10.96
CA LEU A 202 -19.65 23.47 10.27
C LEU A 202 -19.96 22.11 10.90
N THR A 203 -21.14 21.97 11.48
CA THR A 203 -21.66 20.69 11.96
C THR A 203 -22.57 20.09 10.89
N LEU A 204 -22.21 18.91 10.40
CA LEU A 204 -22.90 18.19 9.34
C LEU A 204 -23.69 17.00 9.91
N ALA A 205 -24.92 16.82 9.44
CA ALA A 205 -25.69 15.59 9.60
C ALA A 205 -25.96 15.00 8.21
N LEU A 206 -25.54 13.75 8.01
CA LEU A 206 -25.59 13.04 6.73
C LEU A 206 -26.68 11.97 6.78
N GLY A 207 -27.58 11.97 5.79
CA GLY A 207 -28.52 10.88 5.59
C GLY A 207 -27.84 9.56 5.20
N ALA A 208 -28.58 8.45 5.27
CA ALA A 208 -28.13 7.19 4.67
C ALA A 208 -28.14 7.29 3.14
N HIS A 209 -27.13 6.74 2.47
CA HIS A 209 -27.17 6.57 1.03
C HIS A 209 -28.10 5.39 0.68
N PRO A 210 -28.85 5.43 -0.45
CA PRO A 210 -29.71 4.31 -0.85
C PRO A 210 -28.97 2.96 -0.92
N ASP A 211 -27.72 2.94 -1.38
CA ASP A 211 -26.90 1.72 -1.43
C ASP A 211 -26.58 1.11 -0.05
N GLU A 212 -26.75 1.85 1.05
CA GLU A 212 -26.53 1.30 2.40
C GLU A 212 -27.61 0.30 2.81
N SER A 213 -28.79 0.35 2.19
CA SER A 213 -29.90 -0.58 2.42
C SER A 213 -30.16 -1.52 1.23
N ALA A 214 -29.40 -1.40 0.14
CA ALA A 214 -29.57 -2.22 -1.06
C ALA A 214 -29.13 -3.68 -0.82
N SER A 215 -29.97 -4.63 -1.25
CA SER A 215 -29.63 -6.06 -1.18
C SER A 215 -28.46 -6.39 -2.11
N GLY A 216 -27.50 -7.18 -1.62
CA GLY A 216 -26.29 -7.54 -2.37
C GLY A 216 -25.16 -6.50 -2.32
N VAL A 217 -25.37 -5.36 -1.66
CA VAL A 217 -24.31 -4.36 -1.39
C VAL A 217 -23.93 -4.42 0.09
N SER A 218 -22.63 -4.39 0.38
CA SER A 218 -22.18 -4.24 1.77
C SER A 218 -22.47 -2.81 2.24
N SER A 219 -23.37 -2.67 3.20
CA SER A 219 -23.73 -1.38 3.83
C SER A 219 -22.49 -0.63 4.34
N SER A 220 -21.54 -1.34 4.94
CA SER A 220 -20.27 -0.78 5.40
C SER A 220 -19.41 -0.18 4.28
N VAL A 221 -19.45 -0.75 3.07
CA VAL A 221 -18.73 -0.25 1.90
C VAL A 221 -19.43 0.97 1.32
N ALA A 222 -20.76 0.93 1.22
CA ALA A 222 -21.57 2.06 0.77
C ALA A 222 -21.38 3.30 1.67
N ALA A 223 -21.46 3.12 2.99
CA ALA A 223 -21.23 4.19 3.96
C ALA A 223 -19.82 4.81 3.86
N ARG A 224 -18.77 3.98 3.71
CA ARG A 224 -17.38 4.47 3.52
C ARG A 224 -17.21 5.24 2.21
N ARG A 225 -17.84 4.78 1.12
CA ARG A 225 -17.79 5.49 -0.18
C ARG A 225 -18.47 6.85 -0.09
N LYS A 226 -19.65 6.93 0.55
CA LYS A 226 -20.33 8.20 0.85
C LYS A 226 -19.42 9.13 1.65
N LEU A 227 -18.88 8.67 2.78
CA LEU A 227 -18.02 9.47 3.65
C LEU A 227 -16.79 10.02 2.90
N ARG A 228 -16.13 9.18 2.07
CA ARG A 228 -14.99 9.60 1.27
C ARG A 228 -15.33 10.73 0.28
N ARG A 229 -16.52 10.71 -0.32
CA ARG A 229 -16.98 11.78 -1.22
C ARG A 229 -17.23 13.08 -0.47
N VAL A 230 -17.82 13.01 0.73
CA VAL A 230 -18.03 14.16 1.61
C VAL A 230 -16.70 14.80 2.02
N GLN A 231 -15.76 13.98 2.50
CA GLN A 231 -14.42 14.43 2.90
C GLN A 231 -13.68 15.12 1.74
N ALA A 232 -13.70 14.51 0.55
CA ALA A 232 -13.06 15.08 -0.63
C ALA A 232 -13.59 16.48 -1.02
N GLU A 233 -14.89 16.74 -0.88
CA GLU A 233 -15.46 18.07 -1.16
C GLU A 233 -15.07 19.11 -0.10
N ILE A 234 -14.96 18.69 1.17
CA ILE A 234 -14.52 19.55 2.28
C ILE A 234 -13.04 19.90 2.13
N ASP A 235 -12.19 18.90 1.88
CA ASP A 235 -10.75 19.08 1.64
C ASP A 235 -10.52 19.98 0.42
N HIS A 236 -11.24 19.73 -0.67
CA HIS A 236 -11.16 20.55 -1.88
C HIS A 236 -11.55 22.02 -1.61
N HIS A 237 -12.65 22.26 -0.89
CA HIS A 237 -13.08 23.61 -0.54
C HIS A 237 -12.06 24.32 0.36
N GLY A 238 -11.53 23.61 1.35
CA GLY A 238 -10.50 24.11 2.26
C GLY A 238 -9.09 24.12 1.69
N ARG A 239 -8.89 23.78 0.40
CA ARG A 239 -7.57 23.68 -0.26
C ARG A 239 -6.59 22.80 0.53
N ASP A 240 -7.07 21.64 0.98
CA ASP A 240 -6.37 20.67 1.82
C ASP A 240 -5.97 21.18 3.22
N GLN A 241 -6.48 22.35 3.64
CA GLN A 241 -6.27 22.93 4.99
C GLN A 241 -7.52 22.84 5.89
N ALA A 242 -8.60 22.23 5.40
CA ALA A 242 -9.75 21.93 6.25
C ALA A 242 -9.38 20.88 7.31
N LEU A 243 -9.97 21.01 8.49
CA LEU A 243 -9.85 20.02 9.56
C LEU A 243 -11.23 19.43 9.81
N HIS A 244 -11.36 18.11 9.92
CA HIS A 244 -12.67 17.52 10.13
C HIS A 244 -12.63 16.23 10.94
N ALA A 245 -13.68 16.01 11.74
CA ALA A 245 -13.99 14.76 12.42
C ALA A 245 -15.37 14.31 11.94
N LEU A 246 -15.39 13.44 10.93
CA LEU A 246 -16.61 12.97 10.28
C LEU A 246 -16.70 11.45 10.34
N ASN A 247 -17.91 10.96 10.55
CA ASN A 247 -18.29 9.57 10.44
C ASN A 247 -19.44 9.41 9.42
N ALA A 248 -19.95 8.19 9.25
CA ALA A 248 -20.99 7.90 8.27
C ALA A 248 -22.32 8.67 8.47
N ALA A 249 -22.58 9.16 9.68
CA ALA A 249 -23.77 9.94 10.05
C ALA A 249 -23.51 11.47 10.06
N GLY A 250 -22.26 11.92 10.00
CA GLY A 250 -21.90 13.33 10.04
C GLY A 250 -20.77 13.64 11.02
N GLY A 251 -20.71 14.88 11.49
CA GLY A 251 -19.70 15.37 12.41
C GLY A 251 -19.30 16.82 12.13
N THR A 252 -18.10 17.22 12.56
CA THR A 252 -17.67 18.62 12.54
C THR A 252 -16.56 18.84 11.53
N ALA A 253 -16.62 19.97 10.81
CA ALA A 253 -15.57 20.47 9.94
C ALA A 253 -15.21 21.91 10.32
N LEU A 254 -13.93 22.23 10.32
CA LEU A 254 -13.38 23.58 10.41
C LEU A 254 -12.84 23.97 9.04
N LEU A 255 -13.46 24.97 8.44
CA LEU A 255 -13.08 25.50 7.12
C LEU A 255 -12.22 26.74 7.33
N PRO A 256 -11.00 26.79 6.76
CA PRO A 256 -10.10 27.92 6.94
C PRO A 256 -10.71 29.19 6.35
N VAL A 257 -10.57 30.30 7.07
CA VAL A 257 -11.05 31.62 6.68
C VAL A 257 -9.87 32.59 6.71
N ASP A 258 -9.58 33.20 5.56
CA ASP A 258 -8.51 34.19 5.42
C ASP A 258 -8.87 35.53 6.09
N ASP A 259 -10.14 35.94 5.98
CA ASP A 259 -10.69 37.18 6.54
C ASP A 259 -12.01 36.88 7.29
N PRO A 260 -11.99 36.92 8.65
CA PRO A 260 -13.16 36.62 9.48
C PRO A 260 -14.35 37.55 9.20
N ASP A 261 -14.08 38.83 8.96
CA ASP A 261 -15.12 39.86 8.80
C ASP A 261 -15.83 39.71 7.45
N ALA A 262 -15.07 39.35 6.40
CA ALA A 262 -15.63 39.00 5.10
C ALA A 262 -16.43 37.68 5.13
N ALA A 263 -16.01 36.71 5.95
CA ALA A 263 -16.75 35.45 6.10
C ALA A 263 -18.12 35.65 6.79
N LEU A 264 -18.22 36.57 7.74
CA LEU A 264 -19.48 36.88 8.42
C LEU A 264 -20.50 37.60 7.50
N THR A 265 -20.03 38.36 6.51
CA THR A 265 -20.88 39.20 5.65
C THR A 265 -21.22 38.58 4.29
N GLY A 266 -20.39 37.65 3.76
CA GLY A 266 -20.61 36.96 2.48
C GLY A 266 -20.24 35.48 2.44
N GLY A 267 -19.80 34.90 3.57
CA GLY A 267 -19.41 33.49 3.66
C GLY A 267 -20.60 32.53 3.55
N TRP A 268 -21.81 32.97 3.88
CA TRP A 268 -23.00 32.10 3.89
C TRP A 268 -23.31 31.50 2.52
N GLU A 269 -23.23 32.27 1.43
CA GLU A 269 -23.49 31.74 0.09
C GLU A 269 -22.46 30.67 -0.33
N ARG A 270 -21.20 30.84 0.09
CA ARG A 270 -20.15 29.85 -0.15
C ARG A 270 -20.38 28.57 0.65
N LEU A 271 -20.80 28.69 1.91
CA LEU A 271 -21.10 27.57 2.78
C LEU A 271 -22.35 26.80 2.32
N THR A 272 -23.44 27.49 1.95
CA THR A 272 -24.62 26.83 1.39
C THR A 272 -24.30 26.13 0.06
N GLY A 273 -23.50 26.78 -0.80
CA GLY A 273 -23.00 26.17 -2.03
C GLY A 273 -22.14 24.92 -1.77
N LEU A 274 -21.31 24.93 -0.73
CA LEU A 274 -20.56 23.73 -0.30
C LEU A 274 -21.50 22.62 0.16
N VAL A 275 -22.45 22.90 1.05
CA VAL A 275 -23.40 21.90 1.55
C VAL A 275 -24.21 21.28 0.41
N ALA A 276 -24.63 22.08 -0.57
CA ALA A 276 -25.32 21.60 -1.76
C ALA A 276 -24.45 20.65 -2.60
N ARG A 277 -23.18 21.00 -2.84
CA ARG A 277 -22.23 20.10 -3.53
C ARG A 277 -21.98 18.82 -2.75
N ILE A 278 -21.82 18.90 -1.42
CA ILE A 278 -21.67 17.73 -0.57
C ILE A 278 -22.90 16.82 -0.71
N ALA A 279 -24.12 17.37 -0.65
CA ALA A 279 -25.36 16.58 -0.80
C ALA A 279 -25.42 15.86 -2.16
N ASP A 280 -25.15 16.59 -3.24
CA ASP A 280 -25.12 16.04 -4.61
C ASP A 280 -24.10 14.89 -4.74
N ARG A 281 -22.86 15.11 -4.29
CA ARG A 281 -21.78 14.11 -4.34
C ARG A 281 -22.00 12.95 -3.39
N ALA A 282 -22.57 13.21 -2.22
CA ALA A 282 -22.87 12.16 -1.26
C ALA A 282 -23.98 11.26 -1.77
N GLY A 283 -24.92 11.78 -2.55
CA GLY A 283 -26.12 11.09 -3.03
C GLY A 283 -27.17 10.95 -1.93
N THR A 284 -27.19 11.86 -0.96
CA THR A 284 -28.10 11.82 0.20
C THR A 284 -28.37 13.23 0.71
N ALA A 285 -29.39 13.37 1.54
CA ALA A 285 -29.67 14.62 2.23
C ALA A 285 -28.53 14.98 3.20
N VAL A 286 -28.16 16.25 3.22
CA VAL A 286 -27.17 16.80 4.14
C VAL A 286 -27.75 18.04 4.80
N HIS A 287 -27.72 18.05 6.12
CA HIS A 287 -28.06 19.22 6.93
C HIS A 287 -26.80 19.78 7.56
N ALA A 288 -26.71 21.10 7.66
CA ALA A 288 -25.55 21.77 8.22
C ALA A 288 -25.96 22.89 9.17
N GLY A 289 -25.25 23.00 10.29
CA GLY A 289 -25.31 24.13 11.21
C GLY A 289 -23.94 24.80 11.32
N VAL A 290 -23.94 26.12 11.50
CA VAL A 290 -22.75 26.95 11.72
C VAL A 290 -22.81 27.53 13.12
#